data_AF-A0A8H6BRI7-F1
#
_entry.id   AF-A0A8H6BRI7-F1
#
_cell.length_a   1.000
_cell.length_b   1.000
_cell.length_c   1.000
_cell.angle_alpha   90.00
_cell.angle_beta   90.00
_cell.angle_gamma   90.00
#
_symmetry.space_group_name_H-M   'P 1'
#
loop_
_entity.id
_entity.type
_entity.pdbx_description
1 polymer ?
#
loop_
_entity_poly.entity_id
_entity_poly.type
_entity_poly.pdbx_seq_one_letter_code
_entity_poly.pdbx_strand_id
1 'polypeptide(L)'
;MGKGALKFHGKSGILPKPRQIFKQPYKHEVYVKPRDTGYADGILHPKGTTRDLIRPKVITPEMLLKRTAAQPKKSYENDELKKMPEAQRYKLKNAELRRKFLKDSYDAEVKRMEKLEAHQKKLTEERKKVAEKAQQHEKSKAELYTTPTVESILKGPMVKPRTEAQREALELKRKANRTMQRMEVKEHKAEKLMELYNESSKFAITEPKLQLLVDEAFSDRKLKEIKNLLSISPDRLGTLPTSAEFESSLKDIILGQTNNGPSYGAVEDSLSGYNDEIHSIALEYKEKRKVQLAKEAEEKKRRLQQLQDEIVRSREEKQKPATRK
;
A
#
# COMPACT_ATOMS: atom_id res chain seq x y z
N MET A 1 38.67 41.82 13.26
CA MET A 1 39.04 40.40 13.44
C MET A 1 38.49 39.59 12.28
N GLY A 2 39.26 38.65 11.70
CA GLY A 2 38.80 37.87 10.56
C GLY A 2 37.65 36.92 10.95
N LYS A 3 36.62 36.82 10.10
CA LYS A 3 35.41 35.98 10.32
C LYS A 3 35.73 34.52 10.70
N GLY A 4 36.87 33.99 10.24
CA GLY A 4 37.33 32.62 10.53
C GLY A 4 38.09 32.44 11.86
N ALA A 5 38.53 33.51 12.52
CA ALA A 5 39.34 33.42 13.75
C ALA A 5 38.54 32.86 14.93
N LEU A 6 37.21 33.01 14.92
CA LEU A 6 36.32 32.48 15.96
C LEU A 6 36.42 30.95 16.07
N LYS A 7 36.63 30.24 14.94
CA LYS A 7 36.85 28.78 14.91
C LYS A 7 38.12 28.37 15.67
N PHE A 8 39.09 29.28 15.81
CA PHE A 8 40.36 29.06 16.48
C PHE A 8 40.46 29.87 17.79
N HIS A 9 39.32 30.12 18.45
CA HIS A 9 39.25 30.83 19.73
C HIS A 9 39.78 32.27 19.65
N GLY A 10 39.55 32.96 18.53
CA GLY A 10 39.98 34.36 18.33
C GLY A 10 41.47 34.55 18.06
N LYS A 11 42.25 33.48 17.89
CA LYS A 11 43.68 33.56 17.58
C LYS A 11 43.90 33.89 16.11
N SER A 12 44.70 34.93 15.84
CA SER A 12 45.16 35.28 14.50
C SER A 12 46.44 34.53 14.13
N GLY A 13 46.47 33.92 12.95
CA GLY A 13 47.59 33.11 12.46
C GLY A 13 47.46 31.61 12.79
N ILE A 14 48.15 30.77 12.01
CA ILE A 14 48.18 29.32 12.20
C ILE A 14 49.62 28.91 12.53
N LEU A 15 49.79 28.17 13.64
CA LEU A 15 51.07 27.50 13.90
C LEU A 15 51.15 26.24 13.05
N PRO A 16 52.35 25.82 12.61
CA PRO A 16 52.53 24.53 11.98
C PRO A 16 52.11 23.42 12.94
N LYS A 17 51.57 22.33 12.38
CA LYS A 17 51.15 21.18 13.18
C LYS A 17 52.37 20.63 13.96
N PRO A 18 52.24 20.41 15.28
CA PRO A 18 53.33 19.86 16.08
C PRO A 18 53.71 18.48 15.53
N ARG A 19 55.01 18.25 15.31
CA ARG A 19 55.52 16.97 14.81
C ARG A 19 55.44 15.93 15.93
N GLN A 20 54.80 14.80 15.63
CA GLN A 20 54.70 13.68 16.56
C GLN A 20 56.07 13.01 16.73
N ILE A 21 56.42 12.68 17.97
CA ILE A 21 57.66 11.97 18.31
C ILE A 21 57.57 10.52 17.81
N PHE A 22 56.49 9.82 18.13
CA PHE A 22 56.19 8.50 17.59
C PHE A 22 55.28 8.63 16.36
N LYS A 23 55.76 8.21 15.19
CA LYS A 23 54.96 8.15 13.94
C LYS A 23 54.16 6.85 13.81
N GLN A 24 54.51 5.84 14.60
CA GLN A 24 53.92 4.51 14.61
C GLN A 24 53.42 4.22 16.03
N PRO A 25 52.41 3.36 16.19
CA PRO A 25 51.92 3.00 17.51
C PRO A 25 53.04 2.33 18.32
N TYR A 26 53.17 2.74 19.59
CA TYR A 26 54.17 2.14 20.50
C TYR A 26 53.62 0.92 21.25
N LYS A 27 52.29 0.78 21.30
CA LYS A 27 51.55 -0.32 21.94
C LYS A 27 50.66 -1.03 20.92
N HIS A 28 50.42 -2.32 21.14
CA HIS A 28 49.50 -3.08 20.32
C HIS A 28 48.06 -2.67 20.63
N GLU A 29 47.37 -2.11 19.63
CA GLU A 29 45.94 -1.87 19.70
C GLU A 29 45.21 -3.16 19.33
N VAL A 30 44.36 -3.66 20.25
CA VAL A 30 43.49 -4.80 19.98
C VAL A 30 42.42 -4.33 19.01
N TYR A 31 42.65 -4.55 17.72
CA TYR A 31 41.68 -4.23 16.69
C TYR A 31 40.56 -5.26 16.71
N VAL A 32 39.36 -4.77 16.99
CA VAL A 32 38.12 -5.51 16.78
C VAL A 32 37.57 -5.10 15.42
N LYS A 33 37.48 -6.07 14.49
CA LYS A 33 36.94 -5.83 13.15
C LYS A 33 35.46 -5.47 13.28
N PRO A 34 35.02 -4.27 12.83
CA PRO A 34 33.59 -3.96 12.76
C PRO A 34 32.91 -4.93 11.79
N ARG A 35 31.70 -5.39 12.13
CA ARG A 35 30.94 -6.37 11.34
C ARG A 35 30.73 -5.94 9.87
N ASP A 36 30.58 -4.64 9.64
CA ASP A 36 30.26 -4.08 8.32
C ASP A 36 31.50 -3.57 7.55
N THR A 37 32.69 -4.11 7.83
CA THR A 37 33.92 -3.66 7.15
C THR A 37 34.73 -4.78 6.51
N GLY A 38 35.23 -4.50 5.30
CA GLY A 38 36.01 -5.43 4.49
C GLY A 38 35.17 -6.31 3.57
N TYR A 39 35.79 -7.34 3.00
CA TYR A 39 35.09 -8.33 2.18
C TYR A 39 34.26 -9.26 3.06
N ALA A 40 33.04 -9.60 2.61
CA ALA A 40 32.21 -10.59 3.26
C ALA A 40 32.86 -11.99 3.20
N ASP A 41 32.52 -12.85 4.14
CA ASP A 41 33.04 -14.20 4.21
C ASP A 41 32.61 -15.01 2.97
N GLY A 42 33.56 -15.74 2.38
CA GLY A 42 33.35 -16.48 1.14
C GLY A 42 33.49 -15.69 -0.17
N ILE A 43 33.53 -14.35 -0.14
CA ILE A 43 33.76 -13.54 -1.34
C ILE A 43 35.26 -13.44 -1.63
N LEU A 44 35.68 -13.77 -2.86
CA LEU A 44 37.06 -13.60 -3.31
C LEU A 44 37.43 -12.11 -3.38
N HIS A 45 38.64 -11.79 -2.94
CA HIS A 45 39.21 -10.44 -3.09
C HIS A 45 39.97 -10.36 -4.42
N PRO A 46 40.11 -9.16 -5.03
CA PRO A 46 40.78 -9.02 -6.30
C PRO A 46 42.26 -9.42 -6.21
N LYS A 47 42.75 -10.08 -7.27
CA LYS A 47 44.12 -10.57 -7.36
C LYS A 47 45.11 -9.41 -7.19
N GLY A 48 46.11 -9.58 -6.32
CA GLY A 48 47.14 -8.57 -6.04
C GLY A 48 46.76 -7.54 -4.97
N THR A 49 45.58 -7.67 -4.35
CA THR A 49 45.18 -6.85 -3.19
C THR A 49 45.16 -7.68 -1.91
N THR A 50 45.28 -7.03 -0.75
CA THR A 50 45.08 -7.70 0.55
C THR A 50 43.64 -7.58 0.99
N ARG A 51 43.02 -8.71 1.37
CA ARG A 51 41.64 -8.75 1.89
C ARG A 51 41.45 -7.89 3.15
N ASP A 52 42.42 -7.95 4.06
CA ASP A 52 42.39 -7.22 5.33
C ASP A 52 43.34 -6.02 5.30
N LEU A 53 43.06 -5.05 6.19
CA LEU A 53 43.86 -3.85 6.35
C LEU A 53 45.27 -4.18 6.85
N ILE A 54 46.29 -3.70 6.12
CA ILE A 54 47.69 -3.80 6.54
C ILE A 54 47.91 -2.85 7.72
N ARG A 55 48.18 -3.41 8.90
CA ARG A 55 48.37 -2.62 10.11
C ARG A 55 49.79 -2.06 10.21
N PRO A 56 49.97 -0.85 10.76
CA PRO A 56 51.29 -0.34 11.05
C PRO A 56 51.99 -1.24 12.08
N LYS A 57 53.29 -1.47 11.86
CA LYS A 57 54.11 -2.24 12.81
C LYS A 57 54.23 -1.46 14.12
N VAL A 58 54.00 -2.14 15.23
CA VAL A 58 54.21 -1.59 16.56
C VAL A 58 55.72 -1.51 16.83
N ILE A 59 56.22 -0.33 17.20
CA ILE A 59 57.63 -0.14 17.53
C ILE A 59 57.72 0.36 18.97
N THR A 60 58.35 -0.43 19.84
CA THR A 60 58.58 -0.01 21.22
C THR A 60 59.65 1.10 21.28
N PRO A 61 59.61 1.99 22.30
CA PRO A 61 60.61 3.03 22.48
C PRO A 61 62.04 2.51 22.48
N GLU A 62 62.26 1.35 23.10
CA GLU A 62 63.57 0.69 23.16
C GLU A 62 64.05 0.21 21.80
N MET A 63 63.17 -0.39 20.99
CA MET A 63 63.51 -0.81 19.63
C MET A 63 63.87 0.39 18.76
N LEU A 64 63.11 1.49 18.91
CA LEU A 64 63.34 2.70 18.16
C LEU A 64 64.67 3.34 18.54
N LEU A 65 64.99 3.43 19.83
CA LEU A 65 66.26 3.93 20.35
C LEU A 65 67.45 3.10 19.86
N LYS A 66 67.34 1.76 19.89
CA LYS A 66 68.38 0.87 19.34
C LYS A 66 68.63 1.12 17.86
N ARG A 67 67.58 1.44 17.09
CA ARG A 67 67.69 1.70 15.64
C ARG A 67 68.22 3.09 15.30
N THR A 68 67.78 4.12 16.01
CA THR A 68 68.11 5.52 15.69
C THR A 68 69.40 6.00 16.34
N ALA A 69 69.66 5.55 17.57
CA ALA A 69 70.68 6.12 18.43
C ALA A 69 71.46 5.01 19.15
N ALA A 70 72.05 4.10 18.37
CA ALA A 70 72.81 2.97 18.88
C ALA A 70 73.96 3.40 19.81
N GLN A 71 74.19 2.59 20.85
CA GLN A 71 75.36 2.75 21.72
C GLN A 71 76.64 2.42 20.93
N PRO A 72 77.77 3.07 21.25
CA PRO A 72 79.01 2.81 20.53
C PRO A 72 79.49 1.39 20.85
N LYS A 73 80.01 0.68 19.85
CA LYS A 73 80.53 -0.70 20.04
C LYS A 73 81.73 -0.75 20.99
N LYS A 74 82.47 0.35 21.10
CA LYS A 74 83.57 0.55 22.06
C LYS A 74 83.14 1.59 23.07
N SER A 75 83.11 1.24 24.35
CA SER A 75 83.07 2.21 25.44
C SER A 75 84.50 2.67 25.70
N TYR A 76 84.73 3.98 25.67
CA TYR A 76 86.02 4.53 26.03
C TYR A 76 86.01 4.86 27.51
N GLU A 77 86.99 4.35 28.24
CA GLU A 77 87.20 4.74 29.63
C GLU A 77 87.70 6.19 29.71
N ASN A 78 87.51 6.84 30.87
CA ASN A 78 87.85 8.25 31.07
C ASN A 78 89.32 8.59 30.73
N ASP A 79 90.22 7.64 30.91
CA ASP A 79 91.65 7.80 30.61
C ASP A 79 91.96 7.71 29.11
N GLU A 80 91.18 6.96 28.34
CA GLU A 80 91.29 6.89 26.88
C GLU A 80 90.70 8.13 26.22
N LEU A 81 89.58 8.62 26.77
CA LEU A 81 88.98 9.90 26.37
C LEU A 81 89.96 11.06 26.54
N LYS A 82 90.79 11.06 27.59
CA LYS A 82 91.83 12.08 27.83
C LYS A 82 93.02 12.02 26.86
N LYS A 83 93.20 10.92 26.12
CA LYS A 83 94.26 10.76 25.12
C LYS A 83 93.81 11.16 23.71
N MET A 84 92.51 11.25 23.46
CA MET A 84 91.97 11.63 22.14
C MET A 84 92.12 13.13 21.85
N PRO A 85 92.12 13.56 20.58
CA PRO A 85 91.98 14.97 20.21
C PRO A 85 90.70 15.60 20.79
N GLU A 86 90.77 16.86 21.21
CA GLU A 86 89.65 17.58 21.84
C GLU A 86 88.37 17.55 20.99
N ALA A 87 88.51 17.76 19.68
CA ALA A 87 87.39 17.70 18.74
C ALA A 87 86.68 16.33 18.74
N GLN A 88 87.41 15.24 18.93
CA GLN A 88 86.84 13.88 19.00
C GLN A 88 86.12 13.66 20.32
N ARG A 89 86.69 14.15 21.44
CA ARG A 89 86.01 14.13 22.76
C ARG A 89 84.69 14.89 22.71
N TYR A 90 84.68 16.07 22.09
CA TYR A 90 83.47 16.89 21.95
C TYR A 90 82.39 16.17 21.12
N LYS A 91 82.78 15.52 20.01
CA LYS A 91 81.85 14.71 19.20
C LYS A 91 81.25 13.56 20.01
N LEU A 92 82.05 12.86 20.82
CA LEU A 92 81.58 11.78 21.68
C LEU A 92 80.61 12.28 22.75
N LYS A 93 80.96 13.35 23.47
CA LYS A 93 80.10 14.00 24.47
C LYS A 93 78.78 14.48 23.87
N ASN A 94 78.82 15.12 22.70
CA ASN A 94 77.60 15.55 22.00
C ASN A 94 76.74 14.38 21.53
N ALA A 95 77.35 13.28 21.07
CA ALA A 95 76.61 12.08 20.70
C ALA A 95 75.93 11.42 21.92
N GLU A 96 76.61 11.39 23.07
CA GLU A 96 76.02 10.94 24.35
C GLU A 96 74.87 11.84 24.79
N LEU A 97 75.05 13.15 24.73
CA LEU A 97 74.02 14.13 25.09
C LEU A 97 72.78 14.00 24.17
N ARG A 98 72.97 13.87 22.86
CA ARG A 98 71.87 13.63 21.91
C ARG A 98 71.14 12.32 22.21
N ARG A 99 71.86 11.26 22.55
CA ARG A 99 71.28 9.97 22.96
C ARG A 99 70.45 10.09 24.25
N LYS A 100 70.97 10.81 25.25
CA LYS A 100 70.25 11.07 26.52
C LYS A 100 68.95 11.82 26.27
N PHE A 101 69.00 12.97 25.60
CA PHE A 101 67.79 13.74 25.31
C PHE A 101 66.78 12.99 24.46
N LEU A 102 67.23 12.18 23.50
CA LEU A 102 66.35 11.35 22.68
C LEU A 102 65.67 10.27 23.53
N LYS A 103 66.40 9.62 24.45
CA LYS A 103 65.83 8.67 25.41
C LYS A 103 64.79 9.34 26.31
N ASP A 104 65.16 10.45 26.94
CA ASP A 104 64.27 11.19 27.85
C ASP A 104 63.01 11.68 27.13
N SER A 105 63.13 12.08 25.86
CA SER A 105 61.98 12.49 25.03
C SER A 105 61.01 11.33 24.76
N TYR A 106 61.53 10.12 24.52
CA TYR A 106 60.68 8.94 24.34
C TYR A 106 59.98 8.54 25.64
N ASP A 107 60.71 8.51 26.76
CA ASP A 107 60.15 8.16 28.06
C ASP A 107 59.08 9.17 28.51
N ALA A 108 59.30 10.47 28.25
CA ALA A 108 58.33 11.53 28.52
C ALA A 108 57.07 11.41 27.65
N GLU A 109 57.23 11.10 26.36
CA GLU A 109 56.10 10.98 25.44
C GLU A 109 55.24 9.74 25.77
N VAL A 110 55.86 8.61 26.15
CA VAL A 110 55.09 7.43 26.61
C VAL A 110 54.24 7.79 27.84
N LYS A 111 54.83 8.44 28.85
CA LYS A 111 54.09 8.89 30.05
C LYS A 111 52.97 9.86 29.69
N ARG A 112 53.19 10.75 28.72
CA ARG A 112 52.16 11.67 28.24
C ARG A 112 51.00 10.92 27.58
N MET A 113 51.29 9.95 26.71
CA MET A 113 50.27 9.15 26.01
C MET A 113 49.45 8.30 26.99
N GLU A 114 50.09 7.66 27.96
CA GLU A 114 49.40 6.90 29.02
C GLU A 114 48.48 7.80 29.86
N LYS A 115 48.91 9.01 30.21
CA LYS A 115 48.06 9.99 30.88
C LYS A 115 46.84 10.39 30.03
N LEU A 116 47.03 10.57 28.73
CA LEU A 116 45.94 10.90 27.81
C LEU A 116 44.94 9.74 27.69
N GLU A 117 45.41 8.50 27.56
CA GLU A 117 44.56 7.31 27.54
C GLU A 117 43.76 7.18 28.84
N ALA A 118 44.42 7.34 30.00
CA ALA A 118 43.75 7.27 31.30
C ALA A 118 42.70 8.36 31.45
N HIS A 119 42.99 9.58 31.00
CA HIS A 119 42.03 10.69 31.01
C HIS A 119 40.84 10.42 30.08
N GLN A 120 41.07 9.90 28.87
CA GLN A 120 40.00 9.54 27.96
C GLN A 120 39.10 8.44 28.54
N LYS A 121 39.67 7.40 29.15
CA LYS A 121 38.90 6.35 29.82
C LYS A 121 38.00 6.93 30.91
N LYS A 122 38.55 7.77 31.79
CA LYS A 122 37.76 8.47 32.83
C LYS A 122 36.61 9.28 32.24
N LEU A 123 36.87 10.08 31.21
CA LEU A 123 35.82 10.86 30.54
C LEU A 123 34.73 9.96 29.92
N THR A 124 35.11 8.83 29.32
CA THR A 124 34.12 7.90 28.75
C THR A 124 33.28 7.24 29.83
N GLU A 125 33.87 6.88 30.96
CA GLU A 125 33.16 6.33 32.12
C GLU A 125 32.22 7.35 32.75
N GLU A 126 32.67 8.60 32.93
CA GLU A 126 31.82 9.69 33.41
C GLU A 126 30.64 9.94 32.48
N ARG A 127 30.87 9.98 31.16
CA ARG A 127 29.79 10.12 30.17
C ARG A 127 28.80 8.97 30.22
N LYS A 128 29.28 7.73 30.38
CA LYS A 128 28.40 6.56 30.56
C LYS A 128 27.56 6.69 31.82
N LYS A 129 28.18 7.05 32.96
CA LYS A 129 27.47 7.30 34.22
C LYS A 129 26.41 8.41 34.10
N VAL A 130 26.71 9.49 33.38
CA VAL A 130 25.75 10.57 33.13
C VAL A 130 24.60 10.09 32.24
N ALA A 131 24.90 9.32 31.19
CA ALA A 131 23.88 8.75 30.32
C ALA A 131 22.98 7.74 31.05
N GLU A 132 23.56 6.87 31.89
CA GLU A 132 22.82 5.93 32.73
C GLU A 132 21.90 6.68 33.71
N LYS A 133 22.41 7.73 34.37
CA LYS A 133 21.59 8.59 35.24
C LYS A 133 20.46 9.30 34.49
N ALA A 134 20.70 9.72 33.25
CA ALA A 134 19.68 10.35 32.42
C ALA A 134 18.59 9.35 31.99
N GLN A 135 18.96 8.09 31.73
CA GLN A 135 17.99 7.02 31.40
C GLN A 135 17.18 6.58 32.61
N GLN A 136 17.80 6.57 33.80
CA GLN A 136 17.15 6.21 35.07
C GLN A 136 16.45 7.40 35.75
N HIS A 137 16.35 8.55 35.09
CA HIS A 137 15.74 9.72 35.69
C HIS A 137 14.23 9.47 35.91
N GLU A 138 13.87 9.12 37.14
CA GLU A 138 12.48 9.11 37.59
C GLU A 138 11.95 10.54 37.53
N LYS A 139 10.76 10.73 36.95
CA LYS A 139 10.09 12.04 36.88
C LYS A 139 10.04 12.64 38.28
N SER A 140 10.39 13.93 38.42
CA SER A 140 10.32 14.60 39.71
C SER A 140 8.88 14.56 40.24
N LYS A 141 8.70 14.51 41.57
CA LYS A 141 7.37 14.57 42.19
C LYS A 141 6.59 15.79 41.70
N ALA A 142 7.25 16.94 41.55
CA ALA A 142 6.62 18.14 41.01
C ALA A 142 6.11 17.91 39.57
N GLU A 143 6.94 17.34 38.69
CA GLU A 143 6.58 17.05 37.30
C GLU A 143 5.42 16.05 37.20
N LEU A 144 5.42 15.02 38.06
CA LEU A 144 4.36 14.01 38.11
C LEU A 144 3.00 14.61 38.50
N TYR A 145 2.97 15.63 39.36
CA TYR A 145 1.73 16.25 39.85
C TYR A 145 1.30 17.49 39.05
N THR A 146 2.22 18.19 38.38
CA THR A 146 1.89 19.41 37.62
C THR A 146 1.66 19.18 36.13
N THR A 147 2.16 18.08 35.56
CA THR A 147 1.95 17.79 34.13
C THR A 147 0.64 17.01 33.92
N PRO A 148 -0.14 17.32 32.87
CA PRO A 148 -1.36 16.58 32.57
C PRO A 148 -1.03 15.14 32.17
N THR A 149 -1.73 14.17 32.76
CA THR A 149 -1.48 12.74 32.57
C THR A 149 -2.22 12.20 31.34
N VAL A 150 -1.46 11.95 30.25
CA VAL A 150 -1.95 11.27 29.03
C VAL A 150 -1.55 9.79 29.01
N GLU A 151 -1.03 9.28 30.13
CA GLU A 151 -0.37 7.98 30.20
C GLU A 151 -1.32 6.82 29.87
N SER A 152 -2.62 6.92 30.18
CA SER A 152 -3.61 5.88 29.85
C SER A 152 -3.78 5.67 28.34
N ILE A 153 -3.63 6.73 27.54
CA ILE A 153 -3.74 6.68 26.07
C ILE A 153 -2.44 6.13 25.45
N LEU A 154 -1.29 6.45 26.05
CA LEU A 154 0.03 6.07 25.53
C LEU A 154 0.53 4.70 26.01
N LYS A 155 -0.06 4.14 27.07
CA LYS A 155 0.36 2.84 27.65
C LYS A 155 -0.04 1.63 26.78
N GLY A 156 -0.93 1.83 25.81
CA GLY A 156 -1.37 0.77 24.89
C GLY A 156 -0.57 0.71 23.59
N PRO A 157 -0.65 -0.40 22.84
CA PRO A 157 -0.14 -0.44 21.47
C PRO A 157 -0.96 0.54 20.62
N MET A 158 -0.28 1.43 19.90
CA MET A 158 -0.90 2.40 18.99
C MET A 158 -1.81 1.73 17.94
N VAL A 159 -1.49 0.48 17.60
CA VAL A 159 -2.28 -0.35 16.69
C VAL A 159 -2.68 -1.62 17.42
N LYS A 160 -3.98 -1.83 17.59
CA LYS A 160 -4.50 -3.11 18.09
C LYS A 160 -4.38 -4.15 16.97
N PRO A 161 -3.65 -5.27 17.18
CA PRO A 161 -3.63 -6.34 16.19
C PRO A 161 -5.02 -6.95 16.06
N ARG A 162 -5.42 -7.28 14.81
CA ARG A 162 -6.66 -8.02 14.55
C ARG A 162 -6.57 -9.42 15.15
N THR A 163 -7.67 -9.88 15.76
CA THR A 163 -7.82 -11.27 16.19
C THR A 163 -7.92 -12.22 14.99
N GLU A 164 -7.68 -13.50 15.18
CA GLU A 164 -7.74 -14.51 14.11
C GLU A 164 -9.13 -14.57 13.47
N ALA A 165 -10.19 -14.62 14.28
CA ALA A 165 -11.58 -14.53 13.79
C ALA A 165 -11.86 -13.28 12.94
N GLN A 166 -11.28 -12.12 13.30
CA GLN A 166 -11.43 -10.90 12.49
C GLN A 166 -10.68 -10.98 11.16
N ARG A 167 -9.52 -11.66 11.13
CA ARG A 167 -8.76 -11.87 9.90
C ARG A 167 -9.52 -12.81 8.97
N GLU A 168 -10.03 -13.92 9.49
CA GLU A 168 -10.83 -14.89 8.73
C GLU A 168 -12.09 -14.24 8.14
N ALA A 169 -12.85 -13.49 8.95
CA ALA A 169 -14.04 -12.79 8.47
C ALA A 169 -13.70 -11.78 7.36
N LEU A 170 -12.57 -11.09 7.48
CA LEU A 170 -12.10 -10.13 6.46
C LEU A 170 -11.69 -10.87 5.18
N GLU A 171 -10.99 -12.00 5.28
CA GLU A 171 -10.62 -12.82 4.14
C GLU A 171 -11.84 -13.38 3.41
N LEU A 172 -12.85 -13.84 4.13
CA LEU A 172 -14.12 -14.30 3.53
C LEU A 172 -14.81 -13.17 2.78
N LYS A 173 -14.89 -11.96 3.36
CA LYS A 173 -15.43 -10.78 2.66
C LYS A 173 -14.64 -10.46 1.40
N ARG A 174 -13.31 -10.52 1.44
CA ARG A 174 -12.46 -10.30 0.25
C ARG A 174 -12.69 -11.35 -0.82
N LYS A 175 -12.83 -12.62 -0.44
CA LYS A 175 -13.10 -13.73 -1.36
C LYS A 175 -14.48 -13.54 -2.02
N ALA A 176 -15.51 -13.23 -1.24
CA ALA A 176 -16.86 -12.96 -1.74
C ALA A 176 -16.90 -11.81 -2.74
N ASN A 177 -16.25 -10.68 -2.42
CA ASN A 177 -16.19 -9.54 -3.34
C ASN A 177 -15.46 -9.90 -4.65
N ARG A 178 -14.39 -10.71 -4.56
CA ARG A 178 -13.64 -11.17 -5.75
C ARG A 178 -14.48 -12.12 -6.60
N THR A 179 -15.26 -13.01 -6.00
CA THR A 179 -16.14 -13.91 -6.75
C THR A 179 -17.28 -13.15 -7.40
N MET A 180 -17.88 -12.18 -6.71
CA MET A 180 -18.94 -11.32 -7.24
C MET A 180 -18.47 -10.56 -8.48
N GLN A 181 -17.32 -9.87 -8.41
CA GLN A 181 -16.73 -9.17 -9.57
C GLN A 181 -16.44 -10.11 -10.75
N ARG A 182 -16.02 -11.35 -10.47
CA ARG A 182 -15.79 -12.35 -11.53
C ARG A 182 -17.08 -12.84 -12.16
N MET A 183 -18.17 -12.92 -11.39
CA MET A 183 -19.50 -13.28 -11.89
C MET A 183 -20.04 -12.17 -12.80
N GLU A 184 -20.02 -10.91 -12.34
CA GLU A 184 -20.45 -9.75 -13.14
C GLU A 184 -19.74 -9.68 -14.50
N VAL A 185 -18.41 -9.89 -14.51
CA VAL A 185 -17.64 -9.90 -15.77
C VAL A 185 -18.02 -11.06 -16.68
N LYS A 186 -18.41 -12.22 -16.12
CA LYS A 186 -18.87 -13.37 -16.91
C LYS A 186 -20.27 -13.17 -17.44
N GLU A 187 -21.19 -12.64 -16.63
CA GLU A 187 -22.55 -12.29 -17.02
C GLU A 187 -22.52 -11.32 -18.20
N HIS A 188 -21.78 -10.21 -18.08
CA HIS A 188 -21.65 -9.26 -19.19
C HIS A 188 -20.98 -9.85 -20.45
N LYS A 189 -20.09 -10.84 -20.30
CA LYS A 189 -19.55 -11.58 -21.47
C LYS A 189 -20.60 -12.51 -22.08
N ALA A 190 -21.43 -13.14 -21.27
CA ALA A 190 -22.51 -14.01 -21.73
C ALA A 190 -23.59 -13.20 -22.45
N GLU A 191 -23.95 -12.02 -21.92
CA GLU A 191 -24.83 -11.05 -22.59
C GLU A 191 -24.32 -10.70 -23.99
N LYS A 192 -23.06 -10.27 -24.10
CA LYS A 192 -22.44 -9.94 -25.40
C LYS A 192 -22.38 -11.12 -26.36
N LEU A 193 -22.14 -12.32 -25.84
CA LEU A 193 -22.14 -13.53 -26.66
C LEU A 193 -23.55 -13.79 -27.21
N MET A 194 -24.58 -13.65 -26.39
CA MET A 194 -25.97 -13.79 -26.83
C MET A 194 -26.37 -12.70 -27.83
N GLU A 195 -25.95 -11.45 -27.63
CA GLU A 195 -26.14 -10.38 -28.61
C GLU A 195 -25.52 -10.75 -29.96
N LEU A 196 -24.27 -11.25 -29.95
CA LEU A 196 -23.60 -11.72 -31.16
C LEU A 196 -24.31 -12.92 -31.77
N TYR A 197 -24.82 -13.85 -30.96
CA TYR A 197 -25.59 -14.99 -31.44
C TYR A 197 -26.88 -14.54 -32.14
N ASN A 198 -27.61 -13.59 -31.57
CA ASN A 198 -28.81 -13.00 -32.18
C ASN A 198 -28.45 -12.29 -33.50
N GLU A 199 -27.35 -11.54 -33.53
CA GLU A 199 -26.83 -10.88 -34.74
C GLU A 199 -26.28 -11.84 -35.79
N SER A 200 -25.84 -13.05 -35.42
CA SER A 200 -25.27 -14.02 -36.34
C SER A 200 -26.23 -14.42 -37.47
N SER A 201 -27.53 -14.30 -37.22
CA SER A 201 -28.59 -14.44 -38.21
C SER A 201 -28.44 -13.47 -39.39
N LYS A 202 -27.82 -12.30 -39.20
CA LYS A 202 -27.56 -11.28 -40.22
C LYS A 202 -26.21 -11.46 -40.92
N PHE A 203 -25.28 -12.23 -40.35
CA PHE A 203 -23.95 -12.40 -40.92
C PHE A 203 -24.00 -13.24 -42.21
N ALA A 204 -23.24 -12.78 -43.21
CA ALA A 204 -23.03 -13.49 -44.47
C ALA A 204 -21.92 -14.53 -44.30
N ILE A 205 -22.29 -15.75 -43.90
CA ILE A 205 -21.33 -16.85 -43.70
C ILE A 205 -21.13 -17.65 -44.99
N THR A 206 -22.21 -17.80 -45.78
CA THR A 206 -22.22 -18.58 -47.02
C THR A 206 -22.35 -17.67 -48.24
N GLU A 207 -21.73 -18.04 -49.35
CA GLU A 207 -21.83 -17.34 -50.64
C GLU A 207 -23.27 -17.03 -51.10
N PRO A 208 -24.26 -17.95 -51.03
CA PRO A 208 -25.63 -17.64 -51.42
C PRO A 208 -26.26 -16.56 -50.54
N LYS A 209 -25.99 -16.57 -49.24
CA LYS A 209 -26.50 -15.55 -48.31
C LYS A 209 -25.84 -14.19 -48.56
N LEU A 210 -24.58 -14.18 -48.98
CA LEU A 210 -23.89 -12.96 -49.40
C LEU A 210 -24.54 -12.36 -50.65
N GLN A 211 -24.83 -13.17 -51.68
CA GLN A 211 -25.52 -12.69 -52.89
C GLN A 211 -26.89 -12.08 -52.56
N LEU A 212 -27.69 -12.75 -51.73
CA LEU A 212 -28.98 -12.22 -51.27
C LEU A 212 -28.83 -10.88 -50.52
N LEU A 213 -27.84 -10.77 -49.63
CA LEU A 213 -27.59 -9.54 -48.88
C LEU A 213 -27.08 -8.39 -49.77
N VAL A 214 -26.28 -8.71 -50.79
CA VAL A 214 -25.83 -7.78 -51.82
C VAL A 214 -27.04 -7.29 -52.61
N ASP A 215 -27.87 -8.20 -53.12
CA ASP A 215 -29.09 -7.86 -53.87
C ASP A 215 -30.07 -7.04 -53.01
N GLU A 216 -30.22 -7.36 -51.73
CA GLU A 216 -31.01 -6.56 -50.79
C GLU A 216 -30.40 -5.20 -50.46
N ALA A 217 -29.07 -5.05 -50.49
CA ALA A 217 -28.38 -3.78 -50.23
C ALA A 217 -28.44 -2.84 -51.45
N PHE A 218 -28.37 -3.41 -52.66
CA PHE A 218 -28.37 -2.67 -53.91
C PHE A 218 -29.77 -2.52 -54.54
N SER A 219 -30.76 -3.34 -54.14
CA SER A 219 -32.18 -3.01 -54.42
C SER A 219 -32.60 -1.82 -53.57
N ASP A 220 -33.33 -0.86 -54.16
CA ASP A 220 -33.67 0.44 -53.57
C ASP A 220 -34.31 0.34 -52.17
N ARG A 221 -33.49 0.22 -51.12
CA ARG A 221 -33.93 0.12 -49.72
C ARG A 221 -34.81 1.29 -49.31
N LYS A 222 -34.54 2.47 -49.87
CA LYS A 222 -35.35 3.68 -49.65
C LYS A 222 -36.80 3.50 -50.13
N LEU A 223 -37.06 2.77 -51.21
CA LEU A 223 -38.42 2.61 -51.73
C LEU A 223 -39.27 1.62 -50.90
N LYS A 224 -38.65 0.63 -50.25
CA LYS A 224 -39.35 -0.31 -49.35
C LYS A 224 -39.69 0.34 -48.00
N GLU A 225 -38.77 1.11 -47.43
CA GLU A 225 -39.03 1.86 -46.18
C GLU A 225 -40.10 2.95 -46.38
N ILE A 226 -40.03 3.69 -47.50
CA ILE A 226 -41.05 4.68 -47.86
C ILE A 226 -42.42 4.01 -48.08
N LYS A 227 -42.50 2.85 -48.74
CA LYS A 227 -43.76 2.10 -48.88
C LYS A 227 -44.34 1.65 -47.54
N ASN A 228 -43.52 1.21 -46.60
CA ASN A 228 -43.99 0.77 -45.28
C ASN A 228 -44.51 1.96 -44.45
N LEU A 229 -43.83 3.11 -44.49
CA LEU A 229 -44.30 4.39 -43.90
C LEU A 229 -45.62 4.87 -44.51
N LEU A 230 -45.79 4.73 -45.83
CA LEU A 230 -47.02 5.09 -46.54
C LEU A 230 -48.16 4.08 -46.35
N SER A 231 -47.88 2.87 -45.86
CA SER A 231 -48.87 1.80 -45.63
C SER A 231 -49.57 1.86 -44.27
N ILE A 232 -49.18 2.81 -43.41
CA ILE A 232 -49.85 3.07 -42.13
C ILE A 232 -51.14 3.85 -42.41
N SER A 233 -52.25 3.13 -42.55
CA SER A 233 -53.58 3.70 -42.74
C SER A 233 -54.01 4.50 -41.49
N PRO A 234 -54.56 5.73 -41.64
CA PRO A 234 -55.03 6.52 -40.50
C PRO A 234 -56.20 5.88 -39.71
N ASP A 235 -56.87 4.87 -40.28
CA ASP A 235 -57.97 4.14 -39.63
C ASP A 235 -57.53 3.23 -38.47
N ARG A 236 -56.21 2.95 -38.31
CA ARG A 236 -55.69 2.15 -37.19
C ARG A 236 -55.31 2.99 -35.96
N LEU A 237 -55.44 4.32 -36.01
CA LEU A 237 -55.00 5.22 -34.95
C LEU A 237 -55.96 5.27 -33.74
N GLY A 238 -57.15 4.64 -33.83
CA GLY A 238 -58.19 4.70 -32.80
C GLY A 238 -58.71 3.36 -32.28
N THR A 239 -58.21 2.22 -32.78
CA THR A 239 -58.63 0.90 -32.30
C THR A 239 -57.72 0.42 -31.18
N LEU A 240 -58.30 -0.06 -30.07
CA LEU A 240 -57.58 -0.78 -29.02
C LEU A 240 -56.67 -1.85 -29.65
N PRO A 241 -55.42 -2.03 -29.16
CA PRO A 241 -54.52 -3.02 -29.74
C PRO A 241 -55.21 -4.38 -29.75
N THR A 242 -55.09 -5.09 -30.87
CA THR A 242 -55.65 -6.43 -31.02
C THR A 242 -55.01 -7.33 -29.96
N SER A 243 -55.72 -8.33 -29.42
CA SER A 243 -55.16 -9.20 -28.36
C SER A 243 -53.81 -9.81 -28.74
N ALA A 244 -53.61 -10.11 -30.03
CA ALA A 244 -52.36 -10.61 -30.58
C ALA A 244 -51.21 -9.57 -30.56
N GLU A 245 -51.49 -8.30 -30.84
CA GLU A 245 -50.49 -7.22 -30.78
C GLU A 245 -50.09 -6.95 -29.32
N PHE A 246 -51.06 -6.95 -28.41
CA PHE A 246 -50.82 -6.83 -26.98
C PHE A 246 -49.98 -8.01 -26.46
N GLU A 247 -50.32 -9.25 -26.81
CA GLU A 247 -49.55 -10.44 -26.43
C GLU A 247 -48.13 -10.43 -27.00
N SER A 248 -47.93 -9.98 -28.24
CA SER A 248 -46.58 -9.81 -28.80
C SER A 248 -45.77 -8.75 -28.05
N SER A 249 -46.37 -7.61 -27.72
CA SER A 249 -45.71 -6.55 -26.95
C SER A 249 -45.40 -6.99 -25.51
N LEU A 250 -46.29 -7.76 -24.88
CA LEU A 250 -46.07 -8.37 -23.56
C LEU A 250 -44.93 -9.38 -23.62
N LYS A 251 -44.92 -10.21 -24.66
CA LYS A 251 -43.85 -11.19 -24.90
C LYS A 251 -42.51 -10.49 -25.06
N ASP A 252 -42.46 -9.36 -25.76
CA ASP A 252 -41.24 -8.58 -25.96
C ASP A 252 -40.79 -7.85 -24.67
N ILE A 253 -41.73 -7.43 -23.83
CA ILE A 253 -41.45 -6.84 -22.51
C ILE A 253 -40.94 -7.90 -21.52
N ILE A 254 -41.54 -9.09 -21.52
CA ILE A 254 -41.18 -10.18 -20.60
C ILE A 254 -39.85 -10.82 -21.02
N LEU A 255 -39.63 -11.05 -22.31
CA LEU A 255 -38.42 -11.70 -22.80
C LEU A 255 -37.24 -10.73 -23.03
N GLY A 256 -37.50 -9.42 -23.05
CA GLY A 256 -36.50 -8.39 -23.34
C GLY A 256 -35.85 -8.57 -24.72
N GLN A 257 -36.12 -7.70 -25.68
CA GLN A 257 -35.49 -7.81 -26.99
C GLN A 257 -34.08 -7.20 -27.02
N THR A 258 -33.11 -8.00 -27.49
CA THR A 258 -31.79 -7.52 -27.94
C THR A 258 -31.57 -8.01 -29.37
N ASN A 259 -31.39 -7.09 -30.31
CA ASN A 259 -31.09 -7.40 -31.72
C ASN A 259 -32.02 -8.45 -32.38
N ASN A 260 -33.34 -8.31 -32.21
CA ASN A 260 -34.38 -9.21 -32.72
C ASN A 260 -34.37 -10.64 -32.11
N GLY A 261 -33.70 -10.85 -30.97
CA GLY A 261 -33.74 -12.09 -30.21
C GLY A 261 -33.95 -11.85 -28.70
N PRO A 262 -34.19 -12.93 -27.92
CA PRO A 262 -34.35 -12.82 -26.47
C PRO A 262 -33.06 -12.39 -25.79
N SER A 263 -33.18 -11.63 -24.70
CA SER A 263 -32.06 -11.22 -23.86
C SER A 263 -31.50 -12.38 -23.05
N TYR A 264 -30.22 -12.28 -22.66
CA TYR A 264 -29.58 -13.29 -21.81
C TYR A 264 -30.33 -13.51 -20.49
N GLY A 265 -30.78 -12.43 -19.84
CA GLY A 265 -31.56 -12.51 -18.59
C GLY A 265 -32.86 -13.28 -18.76
N ALA A 266 -33.61 -13.05 -19.83
CA ALA A 266 -34.85 -13.79 -20.06
C ALA A 266 -34.64 -15.26 -20.39
N VAL A 267 -33.53 -15.61 -21.05
CA VAL A 267 -33.15 -17.01 -21.27
C VAL A 267 -32.77 -17.66 -19.94
N GLU A 268 -32.00 -16.99 -19.10
CA GLU A 268 -31.66 -17.45 -17.75
C GLU A 268 -32.92 -17.64 -16.89
N ASP A 269 -33.84 -16.68 -16.89
CA ASP A 269 -35.11 -16.73 -16.17
C ASP A 269 -36.06 -17.82 -16.68
N SER A 270 -36.01 -18.14 -17.97
CA SER A 270 -36.75 -19.27 -18.54
C SER A 270 -36.15 -20.62 -18.14
N LEU A 271 -34.81 -20.73 -18.11
CA LEU A 271 -34.11 -21.95 -17.73
C LEU A 271 -34.17 -22.21 -16.22
N SER A 272 -34.25 -21.15 -15.42
CA SER A 272 -34.42 -21.23 -13.96
C SER A 272 -35.86 -21.57 -13.54
N GLY A 273 -36.83 -21.51 -14.47
CA GLY A 273 -38.24 -21.75 -14.20
C GLY A 273 -38.97 -20.57 -13.55
N TYR A 274 -38.29 -19.44 -13.34
CA TYR A 274 -38.86 -18.24 -12.71
C TYR A 274 -40.06 -17.67 -13.49
N ASN A 275 -40.01 -17.74 -14.83
CA ASN A 275 -41.09 -17.26 -15.69
C ASN A 275 -42.39 -18.08 -15.56
N ASP A 276 -42.30 -19.39 -15.33
CA ASP A 276 -43.47 -20.25 -15.14
C ASP A 276 -44.16 -19.97 -13.80
N GLU A 277 -43.37 -19.67 -12.77
CA GLU A 277 -43.88 -19.22 -11.47
C GLU A 277 -44.63 -17.91 -11.61
N ILE A 278 -44.05 -16.91 -12.29
CA ILE A 278 -44.72 -15.62 -12.55
C ILE A 278 -46.03 -15.82 -13.33
N HIS A 279 -46.02 -16.66 -14.36
CA HIS A 279 -47.20 -16.91 -15.17
C HIS A 279 -48.33 -17.56 -14.36
N SER A 280 -48.01 -18.53 -13.49
CA SER A 280 -48.99 -19.16 -12.60
C SER A 280 -49.59 -18.15 -11.61
N ILE A 281 -48.76 -17.29 -11.01
CA ILE A 281 -49.20 -16.22 -10.10
C ILE A 281 -50.09 -15.21 -10.84
N ALA A 282 -49.75 -14.85 -12.08
CA ALA A 282 -50.55 -13.93 -12.90
C ALA A 282 -51.92 -14.50 -13.26
N LEU A 283 -52.00 -15.80 -13.57
CA LEU A 283 -53.27 -16.50 -13.80
C LEU A 283 -54.13 -16.54 -12.54
N GLU A 284 -53.56 -16.89 -11.39
CA GLU A 284 -54.28 -16.85 -10.11
C GLU A 284 -54.83 -15.45 -9.82
N TYR A 285 -54.04 -14.41 -10.07
CA TYR A 285 -54.46 -13.02 -9.84
C TYR A 285 -55.59 -12.62 -10.79
N LYS A 286 -55.52 -13.03 -12.06
CA LYS A 286 -56.57 -12.82 -13.07
C LYS A 286 -57.88 -13.50 -12.65
N GLU A 287 -57.82 -14.72 -12.12
CA GLU A 287 -58.97 -15.45 -11.64
C GLU A 287 -59.58 -14.81 -10.38
N LYS A 288 -58.76 -14.46 -9.39
CA LYS A 288 -59.20 -13.74 -8.18
C LYS A 288 -59.90 -12.42 -8.55
N ARG A 289 -59.35 -11.66 -9.50
CA ARG A 289 -59.93 -10.40 -9.98
C ARG A 289 -61.24 -10.59 -10.73
N LYS A 290 -61.38 -11.64 -11.55
CA LYS A 290 -62.66 -12.00 -12.20
C LYS A 290 -63.75 -12.30 -11.17
N VAL A 291 -63.42 -13.06 -10.12
CA VAL A 291 -64.36 -13.39 -9.04
C VAL A 291 -64.79 -12.13 -8.28
N GLN A 292 -63.86 -11.20 -8.01
CA GLN A 292 -64.19 -9.92 -7.37
C GLN A 292 -65.13 -9.06 -8.23
N LEU A 293 -64.83 -8.92 -9.53
CA LEU A 293 -65.69 -8.16 -10.46
C LEU A 293 -67.07 -8.79 -10.61
N ALA A 294 -67.17 -10.13 -10.59
CA ALA A 294 -68.45 -10.84 -10.60
C ALA A 294 -69.27 -10.53 -9.34
N LYS A 295 -68.64 -10.56 -8.14
CA LYS A 295 -69.29 -10.19 -6.87
C LYS A 295 -69.74 -8.73 -6.86
N GLU A 296 -68.90 -7.80 -7.31
CA GLU A 296 -69.25 -6.38 -7.43
C GLU A 296 -70.41 -6.16 -8.42
N ALA A 297 -70.44 -6.92 -9.53
CA ALA A 297 -71.54 -6.85 -10.49
C ALA A 297 -72.84 -7.41 -9.90
N GLU A 298 -72.79 -8.50 -9.13
CA GLU A 298 -73.94 -9.04 -8.41
C GLU A 298 -74.45 -8.06 -7.34
N GLU A 299 -73.57 -7.43 -6.58
CA GLU A 299 -73.93 -6.40 -5.60
C GLU A 299 -74.56 -5.18 -6.27
N LYS A 300 -74.01 -4.71 -7.40
CA LYS A 300 -74.60 -3.63 -8.19
C LYS A 300 -75.98 -4.01 -8.74
N LYS A 301 -76.15 -5.25 -9.21
CA LYS A 301 -77.46 -5.78 -9.65
C LYS A 301 -78.46 -5.82 -8.48
N ARG A 302 -78.05 -6.29 -7.30
CA ARG A 302 -78.89 -6.29 -6.09
C ARG A 302 -79.27 -4.89 -5.65
N ARG A 303 -78.33 -3.94 -5.66
CA ARG A 303 -78.60 -2.53 -5.36
C ARG A 303 -79.57 -1.90 -6.37
N LEU A 304 -79.42 -2.21 -7.66
CA LEU A 304 -80.36 -1.76 -8.69
C LEU A 304 -81.76 -2.35 -8.49
N GLN A 305 -81.87 -3.63 -8.13
CA GLN A 305 -83.15 -4.27 -7.79
C GLN A 305 -83.79 -3.63 -6.54
N GLN A 306 -83.02 -3.40 -5.48
CA GLN A 306 -83.50 -2.70 -4.28
C GLN A 306 -84.01 -1.29 -4.60
N LEU A 307 -83.29 -0.52 -5.42
CA LEU A 307 -83.74 0.79 -5.89
C LEU A 307 -85.00 0.69 -6.74
N GLN A 308 -85.13 -0.33 -7.60
CA GLN A 308 -86.36 -0.57 -8.36
C GLN A 308 -87.55 -0.90 -7.44
N ASP A 309 -87.35 -1.75 -6.44
CA ASP A 309 -88.36 -2.13 -5.46
C ASP A 309 -88.77 -0.94 -4.57
N GLU A 310 -87.83 -0.09 -4.17
CA GLU A 310 -88.10 1.18 -3.46
C GLU A 310 -88.88 2.18 -4.33
N ILE A 311 -88.56 2.27 -5.63
CA ILE A 311 -89.32 3.09 -6.58
C ILE A 311 -90.75 2.54 -6.75
N VAL A 312 -90.93 1.22 -6.79
CA VAL A 312 -92.27 0.60 -6.84
C VAL A 312 -93.05 0.83 -5.55
N ARG A 313 -92.44 0.60 -4.38
CA ARG A 313 -93.08 0.85 -3.06
C ARG A 313 -93.45 2.33 -2.86
N SER A 314 -92.57 3.26 -3.26
CA SER A 314 -92.87 4.71 -3.19
C SER A 314 -93.99 5.14 -4.16
N ARG A 315 -94.21 4.40 -5.26
CA ARG A 315 -95.39 4.56 -6.13
C ARG A 315 -96.66 3.99 -5.51
N GLU A 316 -96.57 2.84 -4.83
CA GLU A 316 -97.71 2.23 -4.12
C GLU A 316 -98.15 3.05 -2.90
N GLU A 317 -97.20 3.63 -2.14
CA GLU A 317 -97.52 4.54 -1.02
C GLU A 317 -98.15 5.86 -1.48
N LYS A 318 -97.81 6.35 -2.68
CA LYS A 318 -98.48 7.50 -3.31
C LYS A 318 -99.84 7.16 -3.91
N GLN A 319 -100.16 5.88 -4.12
CA GLN A 319 -101.44 5.39 -4.65
C GLN A 319 -102.40 4.87 -3.56
N LYS A 320 -102.09 5.00 -2.27
CA LYS A 320 -103.08 4.81 -1.19
C LYS A 320 -103.82 6.14 -0.91
N PRO A 321 -105.02 6.37 -1.46
CA PRO A 321 -105.89 7.44 -1.02
C PRO A 321 -106.32 7.20 0.43
N ALA A 322 -106.33 8.28 1.21
CA ALA A 322 -107.11 8.35 2.42
C ALA A 322 -108.60 8.15 2.08
N THR A 323 -109.14 6.98 2.37
CA THR A 323 -110.60 6.72 2.35
C THR A 323 -111.10 6.45 3.76
N ARG A 324 -111.37 7.54 4.48
CA ARG A 324 -112.65 7.67 5.21
C ARG A 324 -113.71 7.98 4.14
N LYS A 325 -114.82 7.25 4.21
CA LYS A 325 -116.00 7.27 3.32
C LYS A 325 -115.80 6.61 1.96
#